data_AF-A0A354BLL5-F1
#
_entry.id   AF-A0A354BLL5-F1
#
_cell.length_a   1.000
_cell.length_b   1.000
_cell.length_c   1.000
_cell.angle_alpha   90.00
_cell.angle_beta   90.00
_cell.angle_gamma   90.00
#
_symmetry.space_group_name_H-M   'P 1'
#
loop_
_entity.id
_entity.type
_entity.pdbx_description
1 polymer ?
#
loop_
_entity_poly.entity_id
_entity_poly.type
_entity_poly.pdbx_seq_one_letter_code
_entity_poly.pdbx_strand_id
1 'polypeptide(L)'
;PNVFWRVAPILGGLAVGVGIGSYLLFLVQPAWIKFVTYFFLLPLILLQAAGIRKPIRAEKAIAVPFGLGLGTLYSVTTISGPPLALLFNNQGYPKQDFRAALGIIRLAESSLTAIAYGFIGFYSAGSMEIIPYIIPSILLGIPLGTYVIRLMDPETFRRICMAFDGLIVGFGLSRVLGELELASRVTTYGILSIVILINGYLLFRFFRDRSDP
;
A
#
# COMPACT_ATOMS: atom_id res chain seq x y z
N PRO A 1 9.92 -22.26 4.86
CA PRO A 1 11.06 -22.57 3.96
C PRO A 1 10.78 -22.28 2.47
N ASN A 2 9.64 -22.72 1.92
CA ASN A 2 9.32 -22.54 0.49
C ASN A 2 8.90 -21.11 0.09
N VAL A 3 8.34 -20.34 1.03
CA VAL A 3 7.89 -18.95 0.78
C VAL A 3 9.07 -18.03 0.46
N PHE A 4 10.20 -18.17 1.16
CA PHE A 4 11.37 -17.32 0.96
C PHE A 4 11.89 -17.40 -0.47
N TRP A 5 11.97 -18.61 -1.04
CA TRP A 5 12.42 -18.80 -2.43
C TRP A 5 11.48 -18.22 -3.47
N ARG A 6 10.17 -18.17 -3.19
CA ARG A 6 9.20 -17.51 -4.08
C ARG A 6 9.29 -15.99 -4.03
N VAL A 7 9.61 -15.44 -2.85
CA VAL A 7 9.69 -13.99 -2.61
C VAL A 7 11.08 -13.42 -2.93
N ALA A 8 12.13 -14.23 -2.91
CA ALA A 8 13.51 -13.83 -3.22
C ALA A 8 13.67 -12.99 -4.52
N PRO A 9 13.07 -13.34 -5.68
CA PRO A 9 13.16 -12.48 -6.87
C PRO A 9 12.48 -11.13 -6.69
N ILE A 10 11.40 -11.05 -5.89
CA ILE A 10 10.76 -9.78 -5.53
C ILE A 10 11.72 -8.96 -4.67
N LEU A 11 12.39 -9.57 -3.69
CA LEU A 11 13.36 -8.89 -2.83
C LEU A 11 14.54 -8.30 -3.62
N GLY A 12 15.02 -9.03 -4.63
CA GLY A 12 16.06 -8.53 -5.53
C GLY A 12 15.65 -7.26 -6.28
N GLY A 13 14.45 -7.27 -6.88
CA GLY A 13 13.90 -6.07 -7.51
C GLY A 13 13.65 -4.94 -6.50
N LEU A 14 13.16 -5.29 -5.32
CA LEU A 14 12.81 -4.35 -4.25
C LEU A 14 13.99 -3.54 -3.76
N ALA A 15 15.16 -4.15 -3.57
CA ALA A 15 16.37 -3.42 -3.16
C ALA A 15 16.75 -2.32 -4.17
N VAL A 16 16.71 -2.65 -5.46
CA VAL A 16 16.98 -1.68 -6.54
C VAL A 16 15.89 -0.61 -6.56
N GLY A 17 14.62 -1.00 -6.46
CA GLY A 17 13.48 -0.09 -6.41
C GLY A 17 13.56 0.90 -5.25
N VAL A 18 13.93 0.45 -4.05
CA VAL A 18 14.09 1.31 -2.89
C VAL A 18 15.15 2.39 -3.15
N GLY A 19 16.28 2.02 -3.76
CA GLY A 19 17.31 2.99 -4.16
C GLY A 19 16.79 4.03 -5.15
N ILE A 20 16.13 3.57 -6.22
CA ILE A 20 15.52 4.45 -7.23
C ILE A 20 14.49 5.39 -6.60
N GLY A 21 13.59 4.87 -5.77
CA GLY A 21 12.55 5.66 -5.15
C GLY A 21 13.09 6.66 -4.14
N SER A 22 14.08 6.28 -3.33
CA SER A 22 14.70 7.20 -2.37
C SER A 22 15.44 8.34 -3.10
N TYR A 23 16.06 8.05 -4.25
CA TYR A 23 16.69 9.05 -5.10
C TYR A 23 15.65 9.96 -5.80
N LEU A 24 14.54 9.40 -6.28
CA LEU A 24 13.41 10.17 -6.81
C LEU A 24 12.84 11.15 -5.78
N LEU A 25 12.73 10.71 -4.52
CA LEU A 25 12.25 11.54 -3.42
C LEU A 25 13.17 12.76 -3.15
N PHE A 26 14.45 12.65 -3.48
CA PHE A 26 15.39 13.76 -3.41
C PHE A 26 15.25 14.75 -4.59
N LEU A 27 14.93 14.26 -5.79
CA LEU A 27 14.93 15.09 -7.01
C LEU A 27 13.60 15.75 -7.34
N VAL A 28 12.48 15.12 -6.98
CA VAL A 28 11.15 15.50 -7.46
C VAL A 28 10.35 16.17 -6.34
N GLN A 29 9.61 17.23 -6.69
CA GLN A 29 8.72 17.89 -5.75
C GLN A 29 7.69 16.89 -5.16
N PRO A 30 7.46 16.89 -3.84
CA PRO A 30 6.59 15.91 -3.18
C PRO A 30 5.17 15.85 -3.74
N ALA A 31 4.63 16.96 -4.25
CA ALA A 31 3.29 17.01 -4.84
C ALA A 31 3.17 16.11 -6.08
N TRP A 32 4.13 16.18 -7.01
CA TRP A 32 4.16 15.35 -8.21
C TRP A 32 4.31 13.86 -7.90
N ILE A 33 5.16 13.55 -6.93
CA ILE A 33 5.31 12.19 -6.41
C ILE A 33 3.97 11.64 -5.94
N LYS A 34 3.28 12.38 -5.04
CA LYS A 34 2.00 11.94 -4.49
C LYS A 34 0.94 11.79 -5.57
N PHE A 35 0.91 12.72 -6.53
CA PHE A 35 -0.03 12.68 -7.65
C PHE A 35 0.10 11.39 -8.44
N VAL A 36 1.31 11.10 -8.92
CA VAL A 36 1.60 9.88 -9.70
C VAL A 36 1.25 8.65 -8.89
N THR A 37 1.68 8.58 -7.63
CA THR A 37 1.39 7.43 -6.78
C THR A 37 -0.10 7.21 -6.59
N TYR A 38 -0.88 8.23 -6.23
CA TYR A 38 -2.32 8.07 -6.02
C TYR A 38 -3.06 7.76 -7.31
N PHE A 39 -2.64 8.36 -8.43
CA PHE A 39 -3.22 8.09 -9.75
C PHE A 39 -3.07 6.61 -10.14
N PHE A 40 -1.92 5.98 -9.88
CA PHE A 40 -1.70 4.57 -10.20
C PHE A 40 -2.24 3.61 -9.13
N LEU A 41 -2.21 4.01 -7.84
CA LEU A 41 -2.70 3.16 -6.74
C LEU A 41 -4.22 3.07 -6.70
N LEU A 42 -4.94 4.15 -7.01
CA LEU A 42 -6.39 4.19 -6.88
C LEU A 42 -7.07 3.11 -7.75
N PRO A 43 -6.75 2.93 -9.04
CA PRO A 43 -7.30 1.84 -9.85
C PRO A 43 -6.95 0.46 -9.30
N LEU A 44 -5.73 0.26 -8.79
CA LEU A 44 -5.31 -1.02 -8.20
C LEU A 44 -6.12 -1.37 -6.96
N ILE A 45 -6.37 -0.39 -6.09
CA ILE A 45 -7.19 -0.56 -4.89
C ILE A 45 -8.64 -0.87 -5.27
N LEU A 46 -9.21 -0.14 -6.22
CA LEU A 46 -10.58 -0.40 -6.70
C LEU A 46 -10.70 -1.78 -7.35
N LEU A 47 -9.72 -2.20 -8.14
CA LEU A 47 -9.66 -3.54 -8.74
C LEU A 47 -9.59 -4.62 -7.66
N GLN A 48 -8.80 -4.38 -6.62
CA GLN A 48 -8.65 -5.28 -5.48
C GLN A 48 -9.93 -5.35 -4.64
N ALA A 49 -10.60 -4.21 -4.43
CA ALA A 49 -11.89 -4.10 -3.76
C ALA A 49 -13.02 -4.77 -4.56
N ALA A 50 -12.97 -4.73 -5.89
CA ALA A 50 -13.87 -5.47 -6.77
C ALA A 50 -13.67 -7.00 -6.68
N GLY A 51 -12.57 -7.47 -6.08
CA GLY A 51 -12.30 -8.89 -5.88
C GLY A 51 -11.92 -9.65 -7.15
N ILE A 52 -11.51 -8.94 -8.21
CA ILE A 52 -11.13 -9.56 -9.48
C ILE A 52 -9.86 -10.38 -9.28
N ARG A 53 -9.98 -11.70 -9.47
CA ARG A 53 -8.86 -12.65 -9.42
C ARG A 53 -8.48 -13.04 -10.85
N LYS A 54 -7.35 -12.52 -11.33
CA LYS A 54 -6.78 -12.94 -12.62
C LYS A 54 -5.45 -13.64 -12.37
N PRO A 55 -5.35 -14.97 -12.57
CA PRO A 55 -4.12 -15.70 -12.30
C PRO A 55 -3.02 -15.23 -13.25
N ILE A 56 -1.90 -14.79 -12.68
CA ILE A 56 -0.73 -14.34 -13.44
C ILE A 56 0.13 -15.57 -13.76
N ARG A 57 0.11 -16.00 -15.02
CA ARG A 57 0.81 -17.22 -15.47
C ARG A 57 2.34 -17.09 -15.48
N ALA A 58 2.88 -15.87 -15.50
CA ALA A 58 4.32 -15.59 -15.59
C ALA A 58 4.92 -15.07 -14.26
N GLU A 59 4.66 -15.77 -13.15
CA GLU A 59 5.06 -15.38 -11.78
C GLU A 59 6.55 -15.00 -11.67
N LYS A 60 7.46 -15.84 -12.18
CA LYS A 60 8.91 -15.60 -12.08
C LYS A 60 9.40 -14.43 -12.95
N ALA A 61 8.80 -14.24 -14.12
CA ALA A 61 9.20 -13.16 -15.04
C ALA A 61 8.72 -11.78 -14.53
N ILE A 62 7.61 -11.75 -13.80
CA ILE A 62 7.02 -10.51 -13.29
C ILE A 62 7.54 -10.18 -11.88
N ALA A 63 8.07 -11.15 -11.13
CA ALA A 63 8.54 -10.97 -9.76
C ALA A 63 9.58 -9.85 -9.61
N VAL A 64 10.59 -9.78 -10.49
CA VAL A 64 11.65 -8.76 -10.44
C VAL A 64 11.13 -7.36 -10.79
N PRO A 65 10.48 -7.12 -11.95
CA PRO A 65 9.95 -5.79 -12.27
C PRO A 65 8.86 -5.35 -11.29
N PHE A 66 8.08 -6.29 -10.76
CA PHE A 66 7.11 -6.00 -9.71
C PHE A 66 7.78 -5.61 -8.39
N GLY A 67 8.84 -6.32 -7.99
CA GLY A 67 9.65 -5.97 -6.82
C GLY A 67 10.26 -4.58 -6.95
N LEU A 68 10.79 -4.23 -8.13
CA LEU A 68 11.32 -2.89 -8.41
C LEU A 68 10.24 -1.81 -8.27
N GLY A 69 9.07 -2.02 -8.88
CA GLY A 69 7.94 -1.11 -8.75
C GLY A 69 7.48 -0.95 -7.29
N LEU A 70 7.34 -2.06 -6.56
CA LEU A 70 6.99 -2.08 -5.15
C LEU A 70 8.01 -1.33 -4.28
N GLY A 71 9.30 -1.61 -4.45
CA GLY A 71 10.36 -0.97 -3.68
C GLY A 71 10.40 0.54 -3.91
N THR A 72 10.22 0.97 -5.17
CA THR A 72 10.14 2.39 -5.54
C THR A 72 8.92 3.04 -4.90
N LEU A 73 7.75 2.41 -5.01
CA LEU A 73 6.51 2.91 -4.46
C LEU A 73 6.58 3.02 -2.92
N TYR A 74 7.14 2.00 -2.26
CA TYR A 74 7.28 1.96 -0.82
C TYR A 74 8.26 3.03 -0.31
N SER A 75 9.44 3.14 -0.92
CA SER A 75 10.42 4.14 -0.46
C SER A 75 9.99 5.57 -0.76
N VAL A 76 9.04 5.78 -1.65
CA VAL A 76 8.55 7.12 -1.99
C VAL A 76 7.29 7.49 -1.19
N THR A 77 6.43 6.52 -0.88
CA THR A 77 5.11 6.81 -0.29
C THR A 77 4.74 5.96 0.91
N THR A 78 5.52 4.95 1.25
CA THR A 78 5.24 3.93 2.28
C THR A 78 3.98 3.07 2.03
N ILE A 79 3.32 3.24 0.87
CA ILE A 79 2.12 2.49 0.49
C ILE A 79 2.49 1.40 -0.52
N SER A 80 2.64 0.16 -0.07
CA SER A 80 2.91 -1.01 -0.93
C SER A 80 1.88 -2.14 -0.81
N GLY A 81 0.89 -1.98 0.08
CA GLY A 81 -0.03 -3.04 0.50
C GLY A 81 -0.98 -3.51 -0.59
N PRO A 82 -1.73 -2.60 -1.24
CA PRO A 82 -2.73 -2.98 -2.23
C PRO A 82 -2.16 -3.74 -3.44
N PRO A 83 -1.06 -3.28 -4.09
CA PRO A 83 -0.45 -4.02 -5.20
C PRO A 83 0.02 -5.41 -4.77
N LEU A 84 0.67 -5.51 -3.61
CA LEU A 84 1.24 -6.76 -3.11
C LEU A 84 0.15 -7.78 -2.77
N ALA A 85 -0.92 -7.32 -2.12
CA ALA A 85 -2.05 -8.17 -1.79
C ALA A 85 -2.85 -8.58 -3.04
N LEU A 86 -2.90 -7.76 -4.10
CA LEU A 86 -3.44 -8.15 -5.40
C LEU A 86 -2.61 -9.28 -6.04
N LEU A 87 -1.27 -9.15 -6.05
CA LEU A 87 -0.38 -10.18 -6.60
C LEU A 87 -0.57 -11.53 -5.88
N PHE A 88 -0.49 -11.53 -4.55
CA PHE A 88 -0.58 -12.78 -3.78
C PHE A 88 -1.97 -13.41 -3.82
N ASN A 89 -3.04 -12.59 -3.89
CA ASN A 89 -4.40 -13.10 -4.09
C ASN A 89 -4.56 -13.73 -5.48
N ASN A 90 -3.94 -13.15 -6.52
CA ASN A 90 -3.94 -13.71 -7.87
C ASN A 90 -3.11 -15.00 -8.01
N GLN A 91 -2.10 -15.18 -7.14
CA GLN A 91 -1.26 -16.38 -7.09
C GLN A 91 -1.83 -17.50 -6.20
N GLY A 92 -2.95 -17.25 -5.52
CA GLY A 92 -3.63 -18.26 -4.70
C GLY A 92 -2.84 -18.68 -3.45
N TYR A 93 -2.06 -17.77 -2.85
CA TYR A 93 -1.28 -18.08 -1.65
C TYR A 93 -2.19 -18.58 -0.51
N PRO A 94 -1.83 -19.68 0.16
CA PRO A 94 -2.46 -20.08 1.42
C PRO A 94 -2.35 -18.96 2.46
N LYS A 95 -3.31 -18.85 3.39
CA LYS A 95 -3.34 -17.76 4.40
C LYS A 95 -2.03 -17.64 5.20
N GLN A 96 -1.41 -18.77 5.56
CA GLN A 96 -0.15 -18.79 6.31
C GLN A 96 1.02 -18.27 5.46
N ASP A 97 1.15 -18.76 4.23
CA ASP A 97 2.20 -18.35 3.30
C ASP A 97 2.04 -16.88 2.87
N PHE A 98 0.81 -16.42 2.68
CA PHE A 98 0.49 -15.03 2.40
C PHE A 98 1.00 -14.11 3.51
N ARG A 99 0.69 -14.46 4.78
CA ARG A 99 1.13 -13.67 5.95
C ARG A 99 2.65 -13.71 6.10
N ALA A 100 3.27 -14.86 5.90
CA ALA A 100 4.73 -14.99 5.95
C ALA A 100 5.41 -14.15 4.86
N ALA A 101 4.92 -14.21 3.62
CA ALA A 101 5.45 -13.45 2.50
C ALA A 101 5.31 -11.93 2.73
N LEU A 102 4.14 -11.48 3.20
CA LEU A 102 3.94 -10.07 3.58
C LEU A 102 4.91 -9.62 4.67
N GLY A 103 5.10 -10.43 5.72
CA GLY A 103 6.02 -10.11 6.81
C GLY A 103 7.47 -9.94 6.32
N ILE A 104 7.95 -10.87 5.49
CA ILE A 104 9.30 -10.83 4.92
C ILE A 104 9.48 -9.59 4.04
N ILE A 105 8.53 -9.33 3.13
CA ILE A 105 8.60 -8.16 2.24
C ILE A 105 8.57 -6.88 3.05
N ARG A 106 7.68 -6.75 4.03
CA ARG A 106 7.57 -5.55 4.85
C ARG A 106 8.80 -5.27 5.69
N LEU A 107 9.41 -6.32 6.24
CA LEU A 107 10.68 -6.20 6.95
C LEU A 107 11.78 -5.71 6.01
N ALA A 108 11.87 -6.28 4.79
CA ALA A 108 12.85 -5.88 3.80
C ALA A 108 12.63 -4.44 3.32
N GLU A 109 11.39 -4.07 2.96
CA GLU A 109 10.97 -2.71 2.59
C GLU A 109 11.39 -1.69 3.65
N SER A 110 11.02 -1.95 4.91
CA SER A 110 11.28 -1.03 6.01
C SER A 110 12.79 -0.89 6.26
N SER A 111 13.51 -2.01 6.29
CA SER A 111 14.95 -2.04 6.59
C SER A 111 15.77 -1.39 5.48
N LEU A 112 15.50 -1.75 4.22
CA LEU A 112 16.22 -1.21 3.06
C LEU A 112 15.94 0.29 2.89
N THR A 113 14.69 0.72 3.07
CA THR A 113 14.34 2.14 3.00
C THR A 113 15.01 2.92 4.12
N ALA A 114 15.03 2.36 5.33
CA ALA A 114 15.71 3.00 6.46
C ALA A 114 17.21 3.19 6.20
N ILE A 115 17.87 2.18 5.64
CA ILE A 115 19.28 2.26 5.24
C ILE A 115 19.47 3.30 4.14
N ALA A 116 18.65 3.28 3.08
CA ALA A 116 18.74 4.21 1.97
C ALA A 116 18.56 5.67 2.42
N TYR A 117 17.57 5.94 3.26
CA TYR A 117 17.35 7.26 3.85
C TYR A 117 18.52 7.72 4.73
N GLY A 118 19.17 6.79 5.43
CA GLY A 118 20.40 7.07 6.18
C GLY A 118 21.54 7.50 5.26
N PHE A 119 21.78 6.79 4.15
CA PHE A 119 22.81 7.14 3.18
C PHE A 119 22.54 8.47 2.45
N ILE A 120 21.28 8.79 2.18
CA ILE A 120 20.86 10.04 1.51
C ILE A 120 20.87 11.23 2.49
N GLY A 121 20.94 10.98 3.80
CA GLY A 121 20.98 12.02 4.83
C GLY A 121 19.60 12.60 5.19
N PHE A 122 18.51 11.86 4.95
CA PHE A 122 17.17 12.30 5.35
C PHE A 122 16.95 12.29 6.87
N TYR A 123 17.77 11.57 7.63
CA TYR A 123 17.74 11.63 9.08
C TYR A 123 18.46 12.89 9.58
N SER A 124 17.67 13.90 9.92
CA SER A 124 18.16 15.10 10.61
C SER A 124 18.07 14.93 12.15
N ALA A 125 18.81 15.75 12.90
CA ALA A 125 18.70 15.79 14.36
C ALA A 125 17.26 16.09 14.83
N GLY A 126 16.53 16.94 14.11
CA GLY A 126 15.12 17.22 14.40
C GLY A 126 14.20 16.01 14.18
N SER A 127 14.54 15.10 13.27
CA SER A 127 13.79 13.85 13.07
C SER A 127 13.93 12.90 14.27
N MET A 128 15.08 12.94 14.96
CA MET A 128 15.34 12.10 16.13
C MET A 128 14.56 12.56 17.36
N GLU A 129 14.27 13.86 17.49
CA GLU A 129 13.43 14.40 18.58
C GLU A 129 11.99 13.89 18.54
N ILE A 130 11.52 13.44 17.37
CA ILE A 130 10.15 12.94 17.17
C ILE A 130 10.02 11.48 17.63
N ILE A 131 11.12 10.72 17.65
CA ILE A 131 11.16 9.30 18.06
C ILE A 131 10.43 9.02 19.39
N PRO A 132 10.70 9.75 20.50
CA PRO A 132 10.02 9.51 21.77
C PRO A 132 8.50 9.72 21.72
N TYR A 133 7.97 10.48 20.77
CA TYR A 133 6.52 10.67 20.58
C TYR A 133 5.90 9.55 19.73
N ILE A 134 6.67 8.95 18.83
CA ILE A 134 6.22 7.82 17.99
C ILE A 134 6.18 6.51 18.80
N ILE A 135 7.15 6.29 19.69
CA ILE A 135 7.27 5.04 20.47
C ILE A 135 5.98 4.69 21.22
N PRO A 136 5.35 5.58 22.02
CA PRO A 136 4.11 5.29 22.72
C PRO A 136 2.97 4.93 21.76
N SER A 137 2.89 5.63 20.63
CA SER A 137 1.87 5.40 19.61
C SER A 137 1.99 3.99 19.01
N ILE A 138 3.21 3.50 18.78
CA ILE A 138 3.46 2.13 18.32
C ILE A 138 3.11 1.12 19.42
N LEU A 139 3.56 1.38 20.66
CA LEU A 139 3.33 0.52 21.82
C LEU A 139 1.85 0.31 22.13
N LEU A 140 1.02 1.33 21.91
CA LEU A 140 -0.44 1.24 22.08
C LEU A 140 -1.14 0.73 20.81
N GLY A 141 -0.71 1.19 19.64
CA GLY A 141 -1.35 0.88 18.36
C GLY A 141 -1.26 -0.59 17.96
N ILE A 142 -0.11 -1.24 18.16
CA ILE A 142 0.09 -2.66 17.81
C ILE A 142 -0.84 -3.60 18.61
N PRO A 143 -0.88 -3.56 19.96
CA PRO A 143 -1.76 -4.44 20.72
C PRO A 143 -3.23 -4.11 20.48
N LEU A 144 -3.60 -2.83 20.37
CA LEU A 144 -4.98 -2.42 20.09
C LEU A 144 -5.44 -2.92 18.72
N GLY A 145 -4.61 -2.75 17.68
CA GLY A 145 -4.90 -3.29 16.34
C GLY A 145 -5.02 -4.81 16.36
N THR A 146 -4.13 -5.50 17.08
CA THR A 146 -4.19 -6.96 17.22
C THR A 146 -5.46 -7.41 17.93
N TYR A 147 -5.90 -6.68 18.94
CA TYR A 147 -7.15 -6.96 19.66
C TYR A 147 -8.37 -6.77 18.75
N VAL A 148 -8.47 -5.64 18.03
CA VAL A 148 -9.58 -5.37 17.10
C VAL A 148 -9.64 -6.42 15.98
N ILE A 149 -8.49 -6.82 15.41
CA ILE A 149 -8.44 -7.85 14.37
C ILE A 149 -8.99 -9.20 14.87
N ARG A 150 -8.82 -9.54 16.15
CA ARG A 150 -9.37 -10.79 16.72
C ARG A 150 -10.89 -10.77 16.85
N LEU A 151 -11.51 -9.59 16.87
CA LEU A 151 -12.97 -9.44 16.99
C LEU A 151 -13.69 -9.53 15.64
N MET A 152 -12.95 -9.56 14.53
CA MET A 152 -13.51 -9.45 13.18
C MET A 152 -13.22 -10.70 12.35
N ASP A 153 -14.18 -11.10 11.53
CA ASP A 153 -13.92 -12.12 10.52
C ASP A 153 -12.84 -11.63 9.54
N PRO A 154 -11.90 -12.49 9.12
CA PRO A 154 -10.81 -12.10 8.24
C PRO A 154 -11.24 -11.44 6.93
N GLU A 155 -12.38 -11.85 6.38
CA GLU A 155 -12.93 -11.28 5.15
C GLU A 155 -13.55 -9.89 5.40
N THR A 156 -14.22 -9.67 6.53
CA THR A 156 -14.76 -8.35 6.92
C THR A 156 -13.63 -7.34 7.11
N PHE A 157 -12.59 -7.72 7.87
CA PHE A 157 -11.41 -6.89 8.07
C PHE A 157 -10.74 -6.52 6.74
N ARG A 158 -10.53 -7.51 5.87
CA ARG A 158 -9.95 -7.32 4.54
C ARG A 158 -10.72 -6.30 3.70
N ARG A 159 -12.06 -6.39 3.69
CA ARG A 159 -12.93 -5.48 2.93
C ARG A 159 -12.91 -4.06 3.48
N ILE A 160 -12.91 -3.91 4.80
CA ILE A 160 -12.83 -2.60 5.46
C ILE A 160 -11.49 -1.94 5.18
N CYS A 161 -10.37 -2.66 5.26
CA CYS A 161 -9.06 -2.10 4.91
C CYS A 161 -9.00 -1.65 3.44
N MET A 162 -9.52 -2.45 2.50
CA MET A 162 -9.57 -2.05 1.09
C MET A 162 -10.41 -0.79 0.86
N ALA A 163 -11.56 -0.69 1.54
CA ALA A 163 -12.41 0.49 1.45
C ALA A 163 -11.73 1.73 2.04
N PHE A 164 -11.08 1.56 3.19
CA PHE A 164 -10.31 2.62 3.84
C PHE A 164 -9.13 3.10 2.98
N ASP A 165 -8.36 2.18 2.41
CA ASP A 165 -7.27 2.48 1.48
C ASP A 165 -7.79 3.27 0.27
N GLY A 166 -8.93 2.85 -0.29
CA GLY A 166 -9.58 3.53 -1.41
C GLY A 166 -9.98 4.95 -1.08
N LEU A 167 -10.57 5.16 0.10
CA LEU A 167 -10.96 6.48 0.60
C LEU A 167 -9.75 7.38 0.85
N ILE A 168 -8.70 6.89 1.52
CA ILE A 168 -7.49 7.67 1.80
C ILE A 168 -6.78 8.06 0.51
N VAL A 169 -6.61 7.13 -0.43
CA VAL A 169 -5.95 7.42 -1.70
C VAL A 169 -6.81 8.35 -2.56
N GLY A 170 -8.13 8.17 -2.59
CA GLY A 170 -9.04 9.09 -3.28
C GLY A 170 -8.98 10.51 -2.70
N PHE A 171 -8.94 10.63 -1.37
CA PHE A 171 -8.77 11.91 -0.68
C PHE A 171 -7.41 12.53 -0.97
N GLY A 172 -6.33 11.74 -0.91
CA GLY A 172 -4.98 12.17 -1.25
C GLY A 172 -4.89 12.70 -2.69
N LEU A 173 -5.45 11.97 -3.66
CA LEU A 173 -5.49 12.39 -5.06
C LEU A 173 -6.24 13.71 -5.24
N SER A 174 -7.39 13.85 -4.57
CA SER A 174 -8.18 15.09 -4.58
C SER A 174 -7.37 16.26 -4.03
N ARG A 175 -6.70 16.11 -2.89
CA ARG A 175 -5.89 17.18 -2.28
C ARG A 175 -4.73 17.60 -3.17
N VAL A 176 -4.02 16.63 -3.76
CA VAL A 176 -2.86 16.91 -4.61
C VAL A 176 -3.27 17.54 -5.95
N LEU A 177 -4.42 17.16 -6.51
CA LEU A 177 -4.97 17.83 -7.70
C LEU A 177 -5.27 19.31 -7.45
N GLY A 178 -5.73 19.65 -6.24
CA GLY A 178 -5.90 21.03 -5.82
C GLY A 178 -4.57 21.76 -5.60
N GLU A 179 -3.57 21.08 -5.03
CA GLU A 179 -2.23 21.62 -4.76
C GLU A 179 -1.44 21.90 -6.06
N LEU A 180 -1.60 21.06 -7.08
CA LEU A 180 -0.93 21.22 -8.38
C LEU A 180 -1.69 22.15 -9.36
N GLU A 181 -2.83 22.72 -8.95
CA GLU A 181 -3.72 23.54 -9.79
C GLU A 181 -4.17 22.87 -11.11
N LEU A 182 -4.08 21.53 -11.19
CA LEU A 182 -4.38 20.74 -12.39
C LEU A 182 -5.89 20.58 -12.64
N ALA A 183 -6.73 20.87 -11.65
CA ALA A 183 -8.15 20.64 -11.70
C ALA A 183 -8.95 21.73 -10.98
N SER A 184 -10.13 22.06 -11.53
CA SER A 184 -11.09 22.92 -10.85
C SER A 184 -11.54 22.33 -9.52
N ARG A 185 -11.98 23.18 -8.56
CA ARG A 185 -12.56 22.71 -7.29
C ARG A 185 -13.67 21.67 -7.51
N VAL A 186 -14.48 21.83 -8.56
CA VAL A 186 -15.59 20.91 -8.88
C VAL A 186 -15.09 19.52 -9.27
N THR A 187 -14.11 19.43 -10.17
CA THR A 187 -13.54 18.14 -10.61
C THR A 187 -12.79 17.44 -9.48
N THR A 188 -12.07 18.21 -8.64
CA THR A 188 -11.33 17.70 -7.49
C THR A 188 -12.23 17.03 -6.45
N TYR A 189 -13.36 17.66 -6.09
CA TYR A 189 -14.33 17.06 -5.18
C TYR A 189 -15.16 15.96 -5.86
N GLY A 190 -15.41 16.08 -7.17
CA GLY A 190 -16.13 15.06 -7.95
C GLY A 190 -15.43 13.70 -7.94
N ILE A 191 -14.10 13.67 -8.10
CA ILE A 191 -13.31 12.42 -8.02
C ILE A 191 -13.48 11.77 -6.63
N LEU A 192 -13.37 12.56 -5.56
CA LEU A 192 -13.55 12.06 -4.21
C LEU A 192 -14.95 11.50 -3.98
N SER A 193 -15.99 12.21 -4.45
CA SER A 193 -17.38 11.73 -4.37
C SER A 193 -17.58 10.42 -5.12
N ILE A 194 -17.01 10.26 -6.32
CA ILE A 194 -17.07 9.01 -7.09
C ILE A 194 -16.40 7.87 -6.31
N VAL A 195 -15.21 8.10 -5.75
CA VAL A 195 -14.50 7.10 -4.95
C VAL A 195 -15.29 6.68 -3.72
N ILE A 196 -15.92 7.64 -3.02
CA ILE A 196 -16.80 7.37 -1.87
C ILE A 196 -17.99 6.52 -2.30
N LEU A 197 -18.66 6.88 -3.40
CA LEU A 197 -19.82 6.14 -3.91
C LEU A 197 -19.46 4.72 -4.33
N ILE A 198 -18.35 4.52 -5.05
CA ILE A 198 -17.89 3.19 -5.47
C ILE A 198 -17.52 2.34 -4.24
N ASN A 199 -16.76 2.89 -3.28
CA ASN A 199 -16.39 2.17 -2.07
C ASN A 199 -17.63 1.81 -1.23
N GLY A 200 -18.54 2.76 -1.04
CA GLY A 200 -19.80 2.56 -0.34
C GLY A 200 -20.65 1.48 -1.01
N TYR A 201 -20.76 1.50 -2.33
CA TYR A 201 -21.48 0.48 -3.10
C TYR A 201 -20.85 -0.92 -2.97
N LEU A 202 -19.53 -1.03 -3.10
CA LEU A 202 -18.82 -2.31 -2.97
C LEU A 202 -18.95 -2.89 -1.56
N LEU A 203 -18.86 -2.04 -0.54
CA LEU A 203 -19.01 -2.44 0.86
C LEU A 203 -20.46 -2.85 1.17
N PHE A 204 -21.44 -2.05 0.73
CA PHE A 204 -22.86 -2.33 0.90
C PHE A 204 -23.25 -3.64 0.23
N ARG A 205 -22.83 -3.86 -1.03
CA ARG A 205 -23.06 -5.12 -1.75
C ARG A 205 -22.50 -6.31 -0.96
N PHE A 206 -21.28 -6.20 -0.43
CA PHE A 206 -20.65 -7.28 0.34
C PHE A 206 -21.43 -7.62 1.62
N PHE A 207 -21.90 -6.63 2.38
CA PHE A 207 -22.68 -6.88 3.59
C PHE A 207 -24.09 -7.39 3.27
N ARG A 208 -24.72 -6.88 2.20
CA ARG A 208 -26.04 -7.34 1.76
C ARG A 208 -26.02 -8.80 1.30
N ASP A 209 -25.06 -9.19 0.46
CA ASP A 209 -24.92 -10.56 -0.04
C ASP A 209 -24.57 -11.57 1.08
N ARG A 210 -24.15 -11.08 2.26
CA ARG A 210 -23.90 -11.88 3.47
C ARG A 210 -25.12 -11.98 4.39
N SER A 211 -26.14 -11.15 4.15
CA SER A 211 -27.39 -11.10 4.91
C SER A 211 -28.42 -12.10 4.40
N ASP A 212 -28.21 -12.65 3.19
CA ASP A 212 -29.05 -13.72 2.65
C ASP A 212 -28.58 -15.07 3.23
N PRO A 213 -29.44 -15.78 3.99
CA PRO A 213 -29.13 -17.05 4.63
C PRO A 213 -28.93 -18.22 3.67
#